data_AF-A0A7S1MQE0-F1
#
_entry.id   AF-A0A7S1MQE0-F1
#
_cell.length_a   1.000
_cell.length_b   1.000
_cell.length_c   1.000
_cell.angle_alpha   90.00
_cell.angle_beta   90.00
_cell.angle_gamma   90.00
#
_symmetry.space_group_name_H-M   'P 1'
#
loop_
_entity.id
_entity.type
_entity.pdbx_description
1 polymer ?
#
loop_
_entity_poly.entity_id
_entity_poly.type
_entity_poly.pdbx_seq_one_letter_code
_entity_poly.pdbx_strand_id
1 'polypeptide(L)'
;VERFGRYPHRNALLGRVSTPEEERWLAEDTPGWATSQRPLGEGSEAAPPPLAGPADSRRAVRLIALDCTSALSERSAPTGDVLPFFQWALRLGYVVARVWSSAESRRDHGAPAAGLGPMVHFEVFGEAGAAGEPADPLDSLLARGRALLPDLEPRQILHVGGRRREAAEAAAAHGLRAASVERPRSAGRPRGGGEQAPRGVVVVASFEEVRLRLESAGGEWAEG
;
A
#
# COMPACT_ATOMS: atom_id res chain seq x y z
N VAL A 1 8.97 10.07 -16.51
CA VAL A 1 8.25 11.36 -16.59
C VAL A 1 8.83 12.24 -17.67
N GLU A 2 10.14 12.46 -17.71
CA GLU A 2 10.79 13.39 -18.66
C GLU A 2 10.36 13.20 -20.13
N ARG A 3 10.20 11.96 -20.61
CA ARG A 3 9.83 11.68 -22.01
C ARG A 3 8.34 11.89 -22.35
N PHE A 4 7.43 11.69 -21.40
CA PHE A 4 5.97 11.62 -21.68
C PHE A 4 5.13 12.51 -20.75
N GLY A 5 5.74 13.25 -19.83
CA GLY A 5 5.06 13.91 -18.72
C GLY A 5 4.39 12.96 -17.72
N ARG A 6 4.41 11.65 -17.95
CA ARG A 6 3.77 10.61 -17.14
C ARG A 6 4.52 9.28 -17.17
N TYR A 7 3.91 8.25 -16.61
CA TYR A 7 4.42 6.87 -16.58
C TYR A 7 3.54 5.97 -17.46
N PRO A 8 3.90 5.78 -18.73
CA PRO A 8 3.04 5.07 -19.68
C PRO A 8 2.68 3.64 -19.27
N HIS A 9 3.61 2.94 -18.61
CA HIS A 9 3.40 1.59 -18.07
C HIS A 9 2.30 1.52 -16.99
N ARG A 10 1.85 2.66 -16.45
CA ARG A 10 0.75 2.75 -15.48
C ARG A 10 -0.58 3.12 -16.12
N ASN A 11 -0.61 3.41 -17.42
CA ASN A 11 -1.83 3.90 -18.09
C ASN A 11 -2.99 2.92 -17.92
N ALA A 12 -2.77 1.63 -18.15
CA ALA A 12 -3.78 0.60 -17.95
C ALA A 12 -4.34 0.58 -16.51
N LEU A 13 -3.46 0.57 -15.50
CA LEU A 13 -3.84 0.62 -14.08
C LEU A 13 -4.66 1.86 -13.73
N LEU A 14 -4.34 3.00 -14.36
CA LEU A 14 -5.01 4.27 -14.12
C LEU A 14 -6.24 4.49 -15.02
N GLY A 15 -6.65 3.50 -15.82
CA GLY A 15 -7.77 3.62 -16.76
C GLY A 15 -7.53 4.60 -17.91
N ARG A 16 -6.25 4.86 -18.24
CA ARG A 16 -5.83 5.74 -19.34
C ARG A 16 -5.48 4.92 -20.57
N VAL A 17 -5.79 5.47 -21.74
CA VAL A 17 -5.33 4.92 -23.01
C VAL A 17 -3.89 5.39 -23.26
N SER A 18 -3.02 4.45 -23.62
CA SER A 18 -1.67 4.77 -24.08
C SER A 18 -1.73 5.35 -25.49
N THR A 19 -0.90 6.35 -25.74
CA THR A 19 -0.70 6.87 -27.10
C THR A 19 0.14 5.88 -27.92
N PRO A 20 0.09 5.94 -29.26
CA PRO A 20 0.93 5.07 -30.11
C PRO A 20 2.45 5.22 -29.86
N GLU A 21 2.90 6.38 -29.37
CA GLU A 21 4.30 6.63 -28.99
C GLU A 21 4.67 5.94 -27.68
N GLU A 22 3.74 5.97 -26.72
CA GLU A 22 3.86 5.25 -25.47
C GLU A 22 3.84 3.74 -25.67
N GLU A 23 2.98 3.22 -26.54
CA GLU A 23 2.93 1.79 -26.88
C GLU A 23 4.22 1.32 -27.56
N ARG A 24 4.74 2.10 -28.52
CA ARG A 24 6.05 1.83 -29.13
C ARG A 24 7.17 1.83 -28.11
N TRP A 25 7.21 2.84 -27.24
CA TRP A 25 8.20 2.87 -26.16
C TRP A 25 8.05 1.67 -25.25
N LEU A 26 6.83 1.31 -24.86
CA LEU A 26 6.57 0.14 -24.03
C LEU A 26 6.94 -1.16 -24.73
N ALA A 27 7.00 -1.23 -26.06
CA ALA A 27 7.38 -2.39 -26.86
C ALA A 27 8.91 -2.52 -27.08
N GLU A 28 9.64 -1.41 -27.05
CA GLU A 28 11.11 -1.36 -27.06
C GLU A 28 11.72 -2.04 -25.81
N ASP A 29 13.05 -2.25 -25.81
CA ASP A 29 13.80 -2.82 -24.68
C ASP A 29 13.86 -1.82 -23.51
N THR A 30 12.71 -1.64 -22.85
CA THR A 30 12.58 -0.72 -21.72
C THR A 30 13.20 -1.33 -20.45
N PRO A 31 13.71 -0.49 -19.54
CA PRO A 31 14.21 -0.94 -18.24
C PRO A 31 13.23 -1.90 -17.54
N GLY A 32 13.73 -2.92 -16.85
CA GLY A 32 12.93 -3.98 -16.22
C GLY A 32 11.74 -3.51 -15.36
N TRP A 33 11.83 -2.31 -14.77
CA TRP A 33 10.72 -1.72 -14.02
C TRP A 33 9.52 -1.33 -14.90
N ALA A 34 9.74 -0.98 -16.18
CA ALA A 34 8.69 -0.62 -17.13
C ALA A 34 7.98 -1.84 -17.74
N THR A 35 8.72 -2.93 -17.94
CA THR A 35 8.20 -4.22 -18.45
C THR A 35 7.40 -4.99 -17.40
N SER A 36 7.68 -4.77 -16.10
CA SER A 36 6.99 -5.43 -14.97
C SER A 36 5.46 -5.20 -14.90
N GLN A 37 4.92 -4.32 -15.75
CA GLN A 37 3.50 -3.95 -15.82
C GLN A 37 2.88 -4.20 -17.19
N ARG A 38 3.59 -4.86 -18.12
CA ARG A 38 2.95 -5.35 -19.35
C ARG A 38 1.87 -6.37 -18.95
N PRO A 39 0.70 -6.37 -19.62
CA PRO A 39 -0.26 -7.46 -19.48
C PRO A 39 0.48 -8.78 -19.70
N LEU A 40 0.34 -9.73 -18.75
CA LEU A 40 0.98 -11.04 -18.82
C LEU A 40 0.34 -11.84 -19.97
N GLY A 41 0.82 -11.65 -21.20
CA GLY A 41 0.46 -12.44 -22.37
C GLY A 41 -1.00 -12.31 -22.83
N GLU A 42 -1.20 -12.48 -24.13
CA GLU A 42 -2.52 -12.57 -24.76
C GLU A 42 -3.27 -13.77 -24.17
N GLY A 43 -4.28 -13.47 -23.35
CA GLY A 43 -5.01 -14.43 -22.52
C GLY A 43 -5.59 -13.77 -21.26
N SER A 44 -5.04 -12.64 -20.83
CA SER A 44 -5.66 -11.78 -19.81
C SER A 44 -6.51 -10.70 -20.49
N GLU A 45 -7.67 -11.11 -21.00
CA GLU A 45 -8.72 -10.21 -21.51
C GLU A 45 -9.39 -9.49 -20.33
N ALA A 46 -8.71 -8.47 -19.82
CA ALA A 46 -9.27 -7.23 -19.29
C ALA A 46 -8.12 -6.39 -18.74
N ALA A 47 -7.91 -5.20 -19.34
CA ALA A 47 -7.30 -4.12 -18.58
C ALA A 47 -7.99 -4.04 -17.20
N PRO A 48 -7.28 -3.80 -16.09
CA PRO A 48 -7.96 -3.53 -14.82
C PRO A 48 -9.00 -2.45 -15.12
N PRO A 49 -10.26 -2.65 -14.69
CA PRO A 49 -11.33 -1.70 -15.02
C PRO A 49 -10.81 -0.30 -14.67
N PRO A 50 -11.07 0.73 -15.52
CA PRO A 50 -10.72 2.09 -15.16
C PRO A 50 -11.22 2.31 -13.74
N LEU A 51 -10.35 2.81 -12.84
CA LEU A 51 -10.68 3.08 -11.43
C LEU A 51 -12.15 3.48 -11.39
N ALA A 52 -13.01 2.54 -10.94
CA ALA A 52 -14.44 2.74 -11.05
C ALA A 52 -14.72 4.11 -10.44
N GLY A 53 -15.42 4.97 -11.19
CA GLY A 53 -15.52 6.41 -10.89
C GLY A 53 -15.78 6.67 -9.40
N PRO A 54 -15.42 7.88 -8.93
CA PRO A 54 -14.91 8.15 -7.58
C PRO A 54 -15.28 7.05 -6.59
N ALA A 55 -14.31 6.14 -6.35
CA ALA A 55 -14.35 5.04 -5.39
C ALA A 55 -15.46 5.25 -4.37
N ASP A 56 -16.54 4.48 -4.54
CA ASP A 56 -17.80 4.55 -3.77
C ASP A 56 -17.56 5.23 -2.42
N SER A 57 -17.94 6.50 -2.33
CA SER A 57 -17.72 7.35 -1.14
C SER A 57 -18.29 6.72 0.14
N ARG A 58 -19.18 5.73 -0.01
CA ARG A 58 -19.76 4.95 1.08
C ARG A 58 -18.81 3.90 1.65
N ARG A 59 -17.70 3.59 0.98
CA ARG A 59 -16.70 2.67 1.54
C ARG A 59 -16.06 3.29 2.78
N ALA A 60 -16.10 2.52 3.85
CA ALA A 60 -15.49 2.92 5.10
C ALA A 60 -13.95 2.75 5.10
N VAL A 61 -13.35 2.15 4.07
CA VAL A 61 -11.90 2.25 3.76
C VAL A 61 -11.73 2.57 2.28
N ARG A 62 -10.88 3.55 1.97
CA ARG A 62 -10.59 4.02 0.59
C ARG A 62 -9.10 4.06 0.29
N LEU A 63 -8.26 4.14 1.34
CA LEU A 63 -6.81 4.13 1.23
C LEU A 63 -6.21 3.04 2.11
N ILE A 64 -5.27 2.28 1.56
CA ILE A 64 -4.47 1.29 2.29
C ILE A 64 -3.02 1.79 2.33
N ALA A 65 -2.53 2.02 3.54
CA ALA A 65 -1.18 2.50 3.80
C ALA A 65 -0.34 1.40 4.45
N LEU A 66 0.81 1.10 3.87
CA LEU A 66 1.64 0.00 4.35
C LEU A 66 2.96 0.48 4.94
N ASP A 67 3.20 0.08 6.19
CA ASP A 67 4.51 0.24 6.80
C ASP A 67 5.47 -0.82 6.24
N CYS A 68 6.42 -0.35 5.46
CA CYS A 68 7.31 -1.20 4.69
C CYS A 68 8.53 -1.68 5.47
N THR A 69 8.77 -1.14 6.67
CA THR A 69 9.98 -1.42 7.47
C THR A 69 10.14 -2.90 7.84
N SER A 70 9.05 -3.66 7.92
CA SER A 70 9.10 -5.05 8.39
C SER A 70 8.37 -6.06 7.51
N ALA A 71 7.47 -5.62 6.64
CA ALA A 71 6.76 -6.48 5.69
C ALA A 71 7.59 -6.80 4.43
N LEU A 72 8.55 -5.94 4.07
CA LEU A 72 9.28 -5.99 2.79
C LEU A 72 10.81 -6.13 2.92
N SER A 73 11.33 -6.54 4.09
CA SER A 73 12.78 -6.66 4.26
C SER A 73 13.39 -7.54 3.17
N GLU A 74 14.22 -6.95 2.30
CA GLU A 74 14.68 -7.48 1.00
C GLU A 74 15.36 -8.85 1.03
N ARG A 75 15.78 -9.33 2.21
CA ARG A 75 16.35 -10.68 2.38
C ARG A 75 15.32 -11.79 2.28
N SER A 76 14.05 -11.45 2.23
CA SER A 76 12.97 -12.41 2.00
C SER A 76 12.12 -11.83 0.89
N ALA A 77 11.88 -12.61 -0.17
CA ALA A 77 10.87 -12.28 -1.17
C ALA A 77 9.61 -11.77 -0.44
N PRO A 78 8.90 -10.75 -0.97
CA PRO A 78 7.65 -10.29 -0.39
C PRO A 78 6.85 -11.55 -0.07
N THR A 79 6.46 -11.68 1.19
CA THR A 79 5.77 -12.89 1.63
C THR A 79 4.61 -13.16 0.71
N GLY A 80 4.37 -14.44 0.42
CA GLY A 80 3.49 -14.84 -0.69
C GLY A 80 2.08 -14.24 -0.68
N ASP A 81 1.64 -13.66 0.45
CA ASP A 81 0.35 -13.00 0.64
C ASP A 81 0.34 -11.48 0.35
N VAL A 82 1.49 -10.79 0.32
CA VAL A 82 1.54 -9.32 0.13
C VAL A 82 1.17 -8.93 -1.29
N LEU A 83 1.79 -9.56 -2.29
CA LEU A 83 1.54 -9.23 -3.69
C LEU A 83 0.06 -9.50 -4.08
N PRO A 84 -0.53 -10.68 -3.77
CA PRO A 84 -1.96 -10.91 -3.99
C PRO A 84 -2.86 -9.89 -3.29
N PHE A 85 -2.51 -9.46 -2.08
CA PHE A 85 -3.27 -8.44 -1.34
C PHE A 85 -3.29 -7.10 -2.08
N PHE A 86 -2.15 -6.62 -2.59
CA PHE A 86 -2.13 -5.37 -3.36
C PHE A 86 -2.87 -5.51 -4.68
N GLN A 87 -2.74 -6.65 -5.37
CA GLN A 87 -3.44 -6.89 -6.63
C GLN A 87 -4.95 -6.86 -6.42
N TRP A 88 -5.42 -7.48 -5.33
CA TRP A 88 -6.81 -7.38 -4.89
C TRP A 88 -7.23 -5.94 -4.59
N ALA A 89 -6.44 -5.21 -3.80
CA ALA A 89 -6.74 -3.83 -3.42
C ALA A 89 -6.87 -2.92 -4.66
N LEU A 90 -5.93 -3.03 -5.60
CA LEU A 90 -5.97 -2.25 -6.84
C LEU A 90 -7.17 -2.61 -7.72
N ARG A 91 -7.50 -3.90 -7.86
CA ARG A 91 -8.69 -4.34 -8.62
C ARG A 91 -9.99 -3.78 -8.04
N LEU A 92 -10.06 -3.60 -6.73
CA LEU A 92 -11.21 -2.97 -6.08
C LEU A 92 -11.15 -1.44 -6.09
N GLY A 93 -10.08 -0.82 -6.58
CA GLY A 93 -9.93 0.63 -6.68
C GLY A 93 -9.50 1.33 -5.39
N TYR A 94 -8.85 0.61 -4.47
CA TYR A 94 -8.21 1.26 -3.32
C TYR A 94 -7.00 2.09 -3.75
N VAL A 95 -6.83 3.25 -3.13
CA VAL A 95 -5.55 3.97 -3.20
C VAL A 95 -4.56 3.25 -2.29
N VAL A 96 -3.36 3.02 -2.79
CA VAL A 96 -2.32 2.28 -2.08
C VAL A 96 -1.12 3.18 -1.85
N ALA A 97 -0.70 3.33 -0.61
CA ALA A 97 0.45 4.12 -0.22
C ALA A 97 1.48 3.28 0.56
N ARG A 98 2.75 3.67 0.48
CA ARG A 98 3.81 3.18 1.37
C ARG A 98 4.21 4.25 2.35
N VAL A 99 4.38 3.86 3.60
CA VAL A 99 4.83 4.72 4.68
C VAL A 99 6.17 4.19 5.20
N TRP A 100 7.13 5.08 5.33
CA TRP A 100 8.47 4.79 5.84
C TRP A 100 8.72 5.68 7.06
N SER A 101 9.19 5.08 8.16
CA SER A 101 9.50 5.82 9.38
C SER A 101 10.77 6.68 9.26
N SER A 102 11.69 6.37 8.34
CA SER A 102 12.87 7.19 8.07
C SER A 102 13.33 7.15 6.61
N ALA A 103 14.06 8.18 6.20
CA ALA A 103 14.70 8.25 4.88
C ALA A 103 15.80 7.18 4.68
N GLU A 104 16.44 6.72 5.75
CA GLU A 104 17.44 5.64 5.71
C GLU A 104 16.78 4.30 5.37
N SER A 105 15.62 4.01 5.97
CA SER A 105 14.84 2.81 5.64
C SER A 105 14.48 2.75 4.14
N ARG A 106 14.33 3.89 3.46
CA ARG A 106 14.09 3.91 2.01
C ARG A 106 15.31 3.45 1.21
N ARG A 107 16.53 3.89 1.59
CA ARG A 107 17.76 3.54 0.86
C ARG A 107 18.09 2.05 1.00
N ASP A 108 17.83 1.52 2.19
CA ASP A 108 18.14 0.13 2.54
C ASP A 108 17.09 -0.88 2.06
N HIS A 109 15.92 -0.42 1.60
CA HIS A 109 14.78 -1.27 1.23
C HIS A 109 14.22 -0.95 -0.16
N GLY A 110 15.11 -0.53 -1.07
CA GLY A 110 14.94 -0.54 -2.52
C GLY A 110 13.59 -1.05 -3.03
N ALA A 111 12.63 -0.15 -3.09
CA ALA A 111 11.29 -0.35 -3.66
C ALA A 111 11.21 -1.16 -4.98
N PRO A 112 12.20 -1.12 -5.91
CA PRO A 112 12.16 -1.92 -7.13
C PRO A 112 12.25 -3.42 -6.91
N ALA A 113 12.91 -3.89 -5.84
CA ALA A 113 13.32 -5.29 -5.70
C ALA A 113 12.14 -6.26 -5.47
N ALA A 114 11.04 -5.78 -4.88
CA ALA A 114 9.86 -6.61 -4.57
C ALA A 114 8.75 -6.56 -5.63
N GLY A 115 8.94 -5.83 -6.75
CA GLY A 115 7.92 -5.68 -7.80
C GLY A 115 6.68 -4.87 -7.39
N LEU A 116 6.67 -4.28 -6.18
CA LEU A 116 5.53 -3.51 -5.66
C LEU A 116 5.51 -2.06 -6.12
N GLY A 117 6.63 -1.51 -6.61
CA GLY A 117 6.75 -0.11 -7.01
C GLY A 117 5.60 0.39 -7.91
N PRO A 118 5.23 -0.36 -8.97
CA PRO A 118 4.14 0.06 -9.84
C PRO A 118 2.73 0.04 -9.21
N MET A 119 2.57 -0.74 -8.14
CA MET A 119 1.30 -0.94 -7.42
C MET A 119 1.03 0.15 -6.38
N VAL A 120 1.99 1.03 -6.16
CA VAL A 120 1.92 2.09 -5.16
C VAL A 120 1.58 3.41 -5.85
N HIS A 121 0.57 4.11 -5.34
CA HIS A 121 0.15 5.41 -5.87
C HIS A 121 1.12 6.51 -5.45
N PHE A 122 1.49 6.54 -4.17
CA PHE A 122 2.48 7.45 -3.63
C PHE A 122 3.18 6.86 -2.40
N GLU A 123 4.30 7.47 -2.05
CA GLU A 123 5.09 7.12 -0.88
C GLU A 123 5.13 8.28 0.09
N VAL A 124 5.27 7.98 1.38
CA VAL A 124 5.44 8.94 2.44
C VAL A 124 6.66 8.56 3.25
N PHE A 125 7.44 9.57 3.61
CA PHE A 125 8.68 9.41 4.36
C PHE A 125 8.58 10.30 5.58
N GLY A 126 8.99 9.79 6.73
CA GLY A 126 9.42 10.64 7.84
C GLY A 126 10.69 11.37 7.40
N GLU A 127 10.54 12.55 6.80
CA GLU A 127 11.65 13.48 6.62
C GLU A 127 11.73 14.39 7.84
N ALA A 128 12.94 14.61 8.37
CA ALA A 128 13.20 15.77 9.21
C ALA A 128 12.93 17.01 8.35
N GLY A 129 11.90 17.80 8.67
CA GLY A 129 11.51 18.95 7.87
C GLY A 129 12.63 19.97 7.74
N ALA A 130 12.56 20.82 6.71
CA ALA A 130 13.54 21.88 6.44
C ALA A 130 13.70 22.91 7.60
N ALA A 131 12.80 22.89 8.58
CA ALA A 131 12.84 23.71 9.81
C ALA A 131 13.20 22.91 11.08
N GLY A 132 13.69 21.66 10.95
CA GLY A 132 14.20 20.86 12.08
C GLY A 132 13.16 19.99 12.79
N GLU A 133 11.86 20.17 12.56
CA GLU A 133 10.83 19.23 13.04
C GLU A 133 10.46 18.22 11.95
N PRO A 134 10.51 16.91 12.23
CA PRO A 134 10.01 15.91 11.31
C PRO A 134 8.50 16.08 11.14
N ALA A 135 8.06 16.28 9.90
CA ALA A 135 6.63 16.23 9.61
C ALA A 135 6.17 14.80 9.91
N ASP A 136 5.10 14.67 10.70
CA ASP A 136 4.56 13.36 11.03
C ASP A 136 4.22 12.62 9.72
N PRO A 137 4.76 11.41 9.50
CA PRO A 137 4.49 10.64 8.28
C PRO A 137 3.00 10.34 8.11
N LEU A 138 2.20 10.29 9.17
CA LEU A 138 0.75 10.07 9.09
C LEU A 138 0.01 11.34 8.62
N ASP A 139 0.45 12.53 9.02
CA ASP A 139 -0.09 13.79 8.50
C ASP A 139 0.23 13.95 7.01
N SER A 140 1.46 13.62 6.64
CA SER A 140 1.89 13.61 5.24
C SER A 140 1.11 12.58 4.40
N LEU A 141 0.78 11.42 4.98
CA LEU A 141 -0.07 10.41 4.38
C LEU A 141 -1.48 10.95 4.12
N LEU A 142 -2.10 11.59 5.11
CA LEU A 142 -3.43 12.17 4.97
C LEU A 142 -3.44 13.28 3.92
N ALA A 143 -2.46 14.19 3.96
CA ALA A 143 -2.36 15.30 3.01
C ALA A 143 -2.21 14.80 1.56
N ARG A 144 -1.31 13.83 1.31
CA ARG A 144 -1.15 13.22 -0.03
C ARG A 144 -2.35 12.38 -0.45
N GLY A 145 -2.98 11.69 0.50
CA GLY A 145 -4.24 10.97 0.27
C GLY A 145 -5.34 11.91 -0.20
N ARG A 146 -5.48 13.08 0.44
CA ARG A 146 -6.46 14.11 0.08
C ARG A 146 -6.23 14.74 -1.29
N ALA A 147 -4.98 14.80 -1.76
CA ALA A 147 -4.70 15.23 -3.13
C ALA A 147 -5.28 14.27 -4.20
N LEU A 148 -5.49 12.99 -3.85
CA LEU A 148 -6.12 11.99 -4.72
C LEU A 148 -7.61 11.78 -4.41
N LEU A 149 -8.00 11.96 -3.14
CA LEU A 149 -9.34 11.74 -2.61
C LEU A 149 -9.72 12.95 -1.73
N PRO A 150 -10.26 14.05 -2.31
CA PRO A 150 -10.43 15.34 -1.61
C PRO A 150 -11.23 15.28 -0.30
N ASP A 151 -12.16 14.33 -0.19
CA ASP A 151 -13.02 14.07 0.96
C ASP A 151 -12.50 12.96 1.89
N LEU A 152 -11.21 12.60 1.78
CA LEU A 152 -10.62 11.55 2.59
C LEU A 152 -10.51 11.94 4.07
N GLU A 153 -11.16 11.15 4.91
CA GLU A 153 -11.08 11.23 6.37
C GLU A 153 -10.09 10.21 6.95
N PRO A 154 -9.46 10.49 8.12
CA PRO A 154 -8.54 9.55 8.77
C PRO A 154 -9.12 8.13 8.92
N ARG A 155 -10.37 8.01 9.36
CA ARG A 155 -11.08 6.73 9.53
C ARG A 155 -11.25 5.92 8.24
N GLN A 156 -11.08 6.54 7.06
CA GLN A 156 -11.15 5.88 5.76
C GLN A 156 -9.79 5.36 5.29
N ILE A 157 -8.74 5.53 6.10
CA ILE A 157 -7.41 5.02 5.87
C ILE A 157 -7.20 3.80 6.74
N LEU A 158 -6.82 2.68 6.13
CA LEU A 158 -6.30 1.51 6.83
C LEU A 158 -4.78 1.53 6.78
N HIS A 159 -4.14 1.74 7.93
CA HIS A 159 -2.72 1.52 8.09
C HIS A 159 -2.46 0.06 8.46
N VAL A 160 -1.61 -0.62 7.69
CA VAL A 160 -1.19 -1.99 7.93
C VAL A 160 0.29 -1.98 8.32
N GLY A 161 0.54 -2.16 9.61
CA GLY A 161 1.85 -2.31 10.22
C GLY A 161 2.34 -3.76 10.15
N GLY A 162 3.67 -3.94 10.15
CA GLY A 162 4.29 -5.25 10.25
C GLY A 162 4.63 -5.64 11.69
N ARG A 163 5.87 -6.11 11.91
CA ARG A 163 6.28 -6.78 13.17
C ARG A 163 6.31 -5.90 14.42
N ARG A 164 6.27 -4.57 14.28
CA ARG A 164 6.21 -3.64 15.40
C ARG A 164 4.80 -3.06 15.48
N ARG A 165 4.13 -3.25 16.62
CA ARG A 165 2.80 -2.70 16.89
C ARG A 165 2.80 -1.17 16.94
N GLU A 166 3.93 -0.57 17.32
CA GLU A 166 4.12 0.89 17.46
C GLU A 166 3.57 1.71 16.27
N ALA A 167 3.81 1.26 15.03
CA ALA A 167 3.31 1.97 13.85
C ALA A 167 1.79 1.89 13.70
N ALA A 168 1.20 0.71 13.98
CA ALA A 168 -0.24 0.51 13.99
C ALA A 168 -0.90 1.31 15.13
N GLU A 169 -0.28 1.35 16.30
CA GLU A 169 -0.73 2.14 17.45
C GLU A 169 -0.69 3.64 17.17
N ALA A 170 0.39 4.15 16.60
CA ALA A 170 0.49 5.55 16.18
C ALA A 170 -0.60 5.89 15.15
N ALA A 171 -0.84 5.02 14.17
CA ALA A 171 -1.92 5.21 13.21
C ALA A 171 -3.31 5.26 13.88
N ALA A 172 -3.57 4.35 14.83
CA ALA A 172 -4.81 4.36 15.59
C ALA A 172 -4.98 5.64 16.42
N ALA A 173 -3.90 6.15 17.04
CA ALA A 173 -3.90 7.40 17.78
C ALA A 173 -4.22 8.62 16.90
N HIS A 174 -3.88 8.56 15.60
CA HIS A 174 -4.22 9.56 14.60
C HIS A 174 -5.63 9.38 14.00
N GLY A 175 -6.43 8.47 14.53
CA GLY A 175 -7.79 8.20 14.07
C GLY A 175 -7.87 7.40 12.77
N LEU A 176 -6.76 6.79 12.32
CA LEU A 176 -6.77 5.83 11.23
C LEU A 176 -7.25 4.48 11.74
N ARG A 177 -7.77 3.65 10.83
CA ARG A 177 -7.93 2.22 11.11
C ARG A 177 -6.56 1.57 11.08
N ALA A 178 -6.28 0.68 12.01
CA ALA A 178 -4.97 0.07 12.12
C ALA A 178 -5.05 -1.47 12.18
N ALA A 179 -4.15 -2.11 11.43
CA ALA A 179 -3.90 -3.53 11.49
C ALA A 179 -2.42 -3.80 11.78
N SER A 180 -2.12 -4.80 12.60
CA SER A 180 -0.77 -5.31 12.82
C SER A 180 -0.67 -6.74 12.31
N VAL A 181 0.17 -6.97 11.29
CA VAL A 181 0.38 -8.31 10.71
C VAL A 181 1.49 -9.03 11.48
N GLU A 182 1.09 -9.92 12.38
CA GLU A 182 1.98 -10.71 13.22
C GLU A 182 1.99 -12.18 12.83
N ARG A 183 2.94 -12.53 11.96
CA ARG A 183 3.12 -13.92 11.54
C ARG A 183 3.59 -14.79 12.71
N PRO A 184 3.05 -16.01 12.86
CA PRO A 184 3.58 -16.98 13.81
C PRO A 184 5.07 -17.22 13.48
N ARG A 185 5.93 -17.13 14.49
CA ARG A 185 7.33 -17.51 14.34
C ARG A 185 7.40 -19.01 14.08
N SER A 186 8.23 -19.43 13.12
CA SER A 186 8.59 -20.84 12.92
C SER A 186 8.95 -21.44 14.28
N ALA A 187 8.29 -22.55 14.63
CA ALA A 187 8.20 -23.15 15.95
C ALA A 187 9.42 -22.93 16.88
N GLY A 188 9.19 -22.37 18.07
CA GLY A 188 10.21 -22.43 19.13
C GLY A 188 10.12 -21.41 20.25
N ARG A 189 9.35 -20.32 20.13
CA ARG A 189 9.19 -19.37 21.24
C ARG A 189 7.71 -19.14 21.54
N PRO A 190 7.18 -19.65 22.67
CA PRO A 190 5.84 -19.28 23.10
C PRO A 190 5.77 -17.75 23.23
N ARG A 191 4.70 -17.15 22.70
CA ARG A 191 4.43 -15.72 22.94
C ARG A 191 4.35 -15.54 24.45
N GLY A 192 5.13 -14.61 25.00
CA GLY A 192 4.91 -14.13 26.37
C GLY A 192 3.45 -13.71 26.48
N GLY A 193 2.78 -14.15 27.55
CA GLY A 193 1.33 -14.21 27.62
C GLY A 193 0.62 -12.89 27.31
N GLY A 194 -0.45 -13.00 26.52
CA GLY A 194 -1.66 -12.18 26.63
C GLY A 194 -1.51 -10.67 26.69
N GLU A 195 -0.53 -10.06 26.01
CA GLU A 195 -0.52 -8.62 25.87
C GLU A 195 -1.75 -8.21 25.04
N GLN A 196 -2.76 -7.70 25.76
CA GLN A 196 -4.03 -7.27 25.20
C GLN A 196 -3.75 -6.28 24.07
N ALA A 197 -4.39 -6.49 22.91
CA ALA A 197 -4.19 -5.59 21.79
C ALA A 197 -4.51 -4.15 22.22
N PRO A 198 -3.66 -3.18 21.86
CA PRO A 198 -3.97 -1.77 22.06
C PRO A 198 -5.35 -1.46 21.48
N ARG A 199 -6.12 -0.61 22.15
CA ARG A 199 -7.44 -0.18 21.65
C ARG A 199 -7.29 0.38 20.23
N GLY A 200 -8.14 -0.09 19.32
CA GLY A 200 -8.16 0.38 17.92
C GLY A 200 -7.18 -0.29 16.97
N VAL A 201 -6.36 -1.26 17.43
CA VAL A 201 -5.46 -2.03 16.56
C VAL A 201 -5.95 -3.47 16.41
N VAL A 202 -6.21 -3.89 15.17
CA VAL A 202 -6.56 -5.28 14.86
C VAL A 202 -5.30 -6.09 14.58
N VAL A 203 -5.02 -7.08 15.41
CA VAL A 203 -3.90 -8.01 15.17
C VAL A 203 -4.38 -9.16 14.27
N VAL A 204 -3.63 -9.43 13.21
CA VAL A 204 -3.91 -10.49 12.24
C VAL A 204 -2.67 -11.31 11.95
N ALA A 205 -2.84 -12.55 11.46
CA ALA A 205 -1.73 -13.44 11.17
C ALA A 205 -1.11 -13.21 9.78
N SER A 206 -1.84 -12.59 8.85
CA SER A 206 -1.43 -12.44 7.45
C SER A 206 -2.15 -11.27 6.75
N PHE A 207 -1.66 -10.89 5.56
CA PHE A 207 -2.36 -9.94 4.68
C PHE A 207 -3.66 -10.52 4.12
N GLU A 208 -3.71 -11.85 3.97
CA GLU A 208 -4.93 -12.54 3.57
C GLU A 208 -6.03 -12.39 4.62
N GLU A 209 -5.69 -12.40 5.91
CA GLU A 209 -6.67 -12.13 6.96
C GLU A 209 -7.12 -10.66 6.96
N VAL A 210 -6.24 -9.69 6.65
CA VAL A 210 -6.64 -8.28 6.42
C VAL A 210 -7.68 -8.21 5.30
N ARG A 211 -7.42 -8.88 4.18
CA ARG A 211 -8.33 -8.95 3.03
C ARG A 211 -9.70 -9.48 3.44
N LEU A 212 -9.72 -10.66 4.07
CA LEU A 212 -10.97 -11.33 4.47
C LEU A 212 -11.78 -10.45 5.42
N ARG A 213 -11.14 -9.71 6.35
CA ARG A 213 -11.82 -8.77 7.24
C ARG A 213 -12.42 -7.57 6.50
N LEU A 214 -11.70 -7.00 5.53
CA LEU A 214 -12.25 -5.91 4.70
C LEU A 214 -13.49 -6.36 3.90
N GLU A 215 -13.48 -7.60 3.39
CA GLU A 215 -14.60 -8.17 2.63
C GLU A 215 -15.81 -8.49 3.51
N SER A 216 -15.59 -9.19 4.62
CA SER A 216 -16.67 -9.65 5.51
C SER A 216 -17.35 -8.50 6.26
N ALA A 217 -16.64 -7.39 6.48
CA ALA A 217 -17.20 -6.25 7.17
C ALA A 217 -18.06 -5.32 6.29
N GLY A 218 -18.23 -5.63 5.00
CA GLY A 218 -18.90 -4.72 4.06
C GLY A 218 -18.20 -3.35 3.95
N GLY A 219 -16.91 -3.29 4.32
CA GLY A 219 -16.13 -2.06 4.50
C GLY A 219 -16.14 -1.50 5.93
N GLU A 220 -17.07 -1.87 6.80
CA GLU A 220 -17.11 -1.43 8.21
C GLU A 220 -16.13 -2.22 9.08
N TRP A 221 -14.84 -1.95 8.95
CA TRP A 221 -13.81 -2.42 9.89
C TRP A 221 -14.27 -2.19 11.33
N ALA A 222 -14.71 -3.26 12.00
CA ALA A 222 -15.30 -3.19 13.32
C ALA A 222 -14.20 -2.84 14.33
N GLU A 223 -14.42 -1.76 15.08
CA GLU A 223 -13.61 -1.42 16.25
C GLU A 223 -13.90 -2.48 17.33
N GLY A 224 -13.00 -3.46 17.43
CA GLY A 224 -12.99 -4.47 18.50
C GLY A 224 -12.41 -3.94 19.79
#